data_AF-A0A959Z4R0-F1
#
_entry.id   AF-A0A959Z4R0-F1
#
_cell.length_a   1.000
_cell.length_b   1.000
_cell.length_c   1.000
_cell.angle_alpha   90.00
_cell.angle_beta   90.00
_cell.angle_gamma   90.00
#
_symmetry.space_group_name_H-M   'P 1'
#
loop_
_entity.id
_entity.type
_entity.pdbx_description
1 polymer ?
#
loop_
_entity_poly.entity_id
_entity_poly.type
_entity_poly.pdbx_seq_one_letter_code
_entity_poly.pdbx_strand_id
1 'polypeptide(L)' 'MSERTIHVTTVEPMEVLGANDQNLRIIRGFFPKLSIVARGHMVKVIGAEEDIVVFAERFEQLLQHVERYHELPRKVLDD' A
#
# COMPACT_ATOMS: atom_id res chain seq x y z
N MET A 1 -14.89 -0.82 15.51
CA MET A 1 -13.85 -1.62 14.81
C MET A 1 -14.47 -2.05 13.49
N SER A 2 -13.96 -1.49 12.40
CA SER A 2 -14.43 -1.74 11.04
C SER A 2 -13.30 -2.45 10.27
N GLU A 3 -13.65 -3.08 9.17
CA GLU A 3 -12.69 -3.66 8.23
C GLU A 3 -12.98 -3.17 6.82
N ARG A 4 -11.94 -3.01 6.01
CA ARG A 4 -12.04 -2.61 4.62
C ARG A 4 -11.03 -3.37 3.78
N THR A 5 -11.48 -3.85 2.63
CA THR A 5 -10.62 -4.52 1.66
C THR A 5 -10.51 -3.63 0.43
N ILE A 6 -9.28 -3.30 0.05
CA ILE A 6 -8.94 -2.49 -1.10
C ILE A 6 -8.33 -3.42 -2.15
N HIS A 7 -8.87 -3.38 -3.37
CA HIS A 7 -8.38 -4.17 -4.49
C HIS A 7 -7.47 -3.29 -5.36
N VAL A 8 -6.22 -3.71 -5.48
CA VAL A 8 -5.19 -3.08 -6.29
C VAL A 8 -5.22 -3.71 -7.68
N THR A 9 -6.08 -3.21 -8.55
CA THR A 9 -6.25 -3.71 -9.92
C THR A 9 -5.50 -2.90 -10.97
N THR A 10 -5.07 -1.68 -10.62
CA THR A 10 -4.43 -0.73 -11.55
C THR A 10 -2.92 -0.91 -11.67
N VAL A 11 -2.27 -1.46 -10.65
CA VAL A 11 -0.80 -1.61 -10.58
C VAL A 11 -0.42 -2.91 -9.90
N GLU A 12 0.80 -3.39 -10.11
CA GLU A 12 1.27 -4.59 -9.45
C GLU A 12 1.50 -4.33 -7.95
N PRO A 13 1.02 -5.21 -7.06
CA PRO A 13 1.17 -5.02 -5.61
C PRO A 13 2.64 -4.97 -5.20
N MET A 14 3.55 -5.61 -5.92
CA MET A 14 4.99 -5.48 -5.69
C MET A 14 5.52 -4.05 -5.92
N GLU A 15 4.96 -3.31 -6.87
CA GLU A 15 5.37 -1.93 -7.16
C GLU A 15 4.92 -0.98 -6.04
N VAL A 16 3.77 -1.26 -5.43
CA VAL A 16 3.20 -0.44 -4.34
C VAL A 16 3.77 -0.80 -2.97
N LEU A 17 3.78 -2.10 -2.65
CA LEU A 17 4.21 -2.63 -1.36
C LEU A 17 5.73 -2.72 -1.24
N GLY A 18 6.43 -2.63 -2.37
CA GLY A 18 7.89 -2.74 -2.47
C GLY A 18 8.38 -4.18 -2.31
N ALA A 19 9.60 -4.45 -2.77
CA ALA A 19 10.20 -5.77 -2.61
C ALA A 19 10.43 -6.10 -1.12
N ASN A 20 10.03 -7.31 -0.72
CA ASN A 20 10.06 -7.78 0.67
C ASN A 20 9.23 -6.91 1.64
N ASP A 21 8.10 -6.35 1.18
CA ASP A 21 7.17 -5.56 2.00
C ASP A 21 7.79 -4.29 2.60
N GLN A 22 8.84 -3.72 2.00
CA GLN A 22 9.53 -2.55 2.55
C GLN A 22 8.60 -1.33 2.68
N ASN A 23 7.85 -0.99 1.64
CA ASN A 23 6.90 0.12 1.69
C ASN A 23 5.75 -0.21 2.63
N LEU A 24 5.28 -1.46 2.63
CA LEU A 24 4.23 -1.91 3.53
C LEU A 24 4.64 -1.78 5.01
N ARG A 25 5.90 -2.06 5.37
CA ARG A 25 6.42 -1.83 6.73
C ARG A 25 6.40 -0.35 7.11
N ILE A 26 6.80 0.53 6.19
CA ILE A 26 6.77 1.98 6.40
C ILE A 26 5.34 2.46 6.61
N ILE A 27 4.41 2.04 5.74
CA ILE A 27 2.98 2.38 5.81
C ILE A 27 2.39 1.90 7.15
N ARG A 28 2.70 0.66 7.58
CA ARG A 28 2.29 0.16 8.91
C ARG A 28 2.85 1.02 10.05
N GLY A 29 4.06 1.58 9.89
CA GLY A 29 4.66 2.51 10.85
C GLY A 29 3.89 3.83 10.98
N PHE A 30 3.31 4.34 9.89
CA PHE A 30 2.46 5.52 9.91
C PHE A 30 1.09 5.27 10.55
N PHE A 31 0.57 4.04 10.42
CA PHE A 31 -0.74 3.65 10.95
C PHE A 31 -0.62 2.48 11.94
N PRO A 32 0.04 2.66 13.11
CA PRO A 32 0.25 1.57 14.06
C PRO A 32 -1.07 1.07 14.70
N LYS A 33 -2.14 1.86 14.61
CA LYS A 33 -3.49 1.51 15.08
C LYS A 33 -4.29 0.67 14.08
N LEU A 34 -3.83 0.57 12.83
CA LEU A 34 -4.46 -0.21 11.77
C LEU A 34 -3.74 -1.53 11.58
N SER A 35 -4.50 -2.61 11.49
CA SER A 35 -3.98 -3.91 11.06
C SER A 35 -4.09 -4.00 9.54
N ILE A 36 -2.95 -3.88 8.86
CA ILE A 36 -2.86 -3.89 7.39
C ILE A 36 -2.26 -5.22 6.93
N VAL A 37 -3.00 -5.95 6.11
CA VAL A 37 -2.62 -7.25 5.54
C VAL A 37 -2.75 -7.18 4.03
N ALA A 38 -1.62 -7.30 3.32
CA ALA A 38 -1.62 -7.37 1.86
C ALA A 38 -1.38 -8.82 1.39
N ARG A 39 -2.17 -9.28 0.41
CA ARG A 39 -2.06 -10.61 -0.21
C ARG A 39 -2.37 -10.50 -1.70
N GLY A 40 -1.34 -10.63 -2.53
CA GLY A 40 -1.47 -10.37 -3.96
C GLY A 40 -2.04 -8.96 -4.19
N HIS A 41 -3.09 -8.85 -4.99
CA HIS A 41 -3.76 -7.58 -5.32
C HIS A 41 -4.74 -7.10 -4.25
N MET A 42 -4.84 -7.74 -3.08
CA MET A 42 -5.79 -7.34 -2.05
C MET A 42 -5.07 -6.79 -0.83
N VAL A 43 -5.46 -5.61 -0.39
CA VAL A 43 -5.00 -4.99 0.86
C VAL A 43 -6.18 -4.89 1.81
N LYS A 44 -6.15 -5.68 2.86
CA LYS A 44 -7.15 -5.66 3.94
C LYS A 44 -6.65 -4.79 5.09
N VAL A 45 -7.51 -3.93 5.60
CA VAL A 45 -7.23 -3.00 6.69
C VAL A 45 -8.31 -3.15 7.75
N ILE A 46 -7.93 -3.26 9.01
CA ILE A 46 -8.84 -3.45 10.15
C ILE A 46 -8.47 -2.44 11.23
N GLY A 47 -9.44 -1.70 11.75
CA GLY A 47 -9.20 -0.66 12.75
C GLY A 47 -10.38 0.29 12.97
N ALA A 48 -10.11 1.53 13.37
CA ALA A 48 -11.13 2.57 13.48
C ALA A 48 -11.54 3.06 12.10
N GLU A 49 -12.82 3.40 11.92
CA GLU A 49 -13.36 3.81 10.62
C GLU A 49 -12.67 5.09 10.10
N GLU A 50 -12.45 6.07 10.96
CA GLU A 50 -11.71 7.30 10.65
C GLU A 50 -10.30 7.02 10.11
N ASP A 51 -9.55 6.13 10.79
CA ASP A 51 -8.19 5.76 10.39
C ASP A 51 -8.20 5.00 9.05
N ILE A 52 -9.19 4.11 8.85
CA ILE A 52 -9.35 3.35 7.60
C ILE A 52 -9.65 4.28 6.42
N VAL A 53 -10.50 5.28 6.61
CA VAL A 53 -10.82 6.26 5.56
C VAL A 53 -9.57 7.05 5.17
N VAL A 54 -8.84 7.56 6.15
CA VAL A 54 -7.58 8.29 5.91
C VAL A 54 -6.55 7.40 5.22
N PHE A 55 -6.42 6.14 5.64
CA PHE A 55 -5.55 5.18 4.99
C PHE A 55 -5.94 4.97 3.52
N ALA A 56 -7.23 4.76 3.24
CA ALA A 56 -7.70 4.49 1.88
C ALA A 56 -7.42 5.67 0.93
N GLU A 57 -7.65 6.90 1.37
CA GLU A 57 -7.34 8.10 0.58
C GLU A 57 -5.84 8.22 0.29
N ARG A 58 -4.99 8.01 1.31
CA ARG A 58 -3.53 8.05 1.15
C ARG A 58 -3.02 6.93 0.25
N PHE A 59 -3.60 5.74 0.39
CA PHE A 59 -3.23 4.58 -0.39
C PHE A 59 -3.61 4.76 -1.86
N GLU A 60 -4.79 5.33 -2.16
CA GLU A 60 -5.19 5.65 -3.53
C GLU A 60 -4.25 6.67 -4.19
N GLN A 61 -3.82 7.71 -3.45
CA GLN A 61 -2.81 8.65 -3.95
C GLN A 61 -1.47 7.95 -4.25
N LEU A 62 -1.05 7.01 -3.41
CA LEU A 62 0.13 6.18 -3.65
C LEU A 62 -0.03 5.32 -4.91
N LEU A 63 -1.19 4.69 -5.10
CA LEU A 63 -1.49 3.89 -6.30
C LEU A 63 -1.38 4.75 -7.56
N GLN A 64 -2.01 5.93 -7.58
CA GLN A 64 -1.94 6.85 -8.72
C GLN A 64 -0.50 7.33 -9.00
N HIS A 65 0.30 7.50 -7.96
CA HIS A 65 1.70 7.84 -8.11
C HIS A 65 2.48 6.68 -8.75
N VAL A 66 2.34 5.46 -8.23
CA VAL A 66 3.00 4.28 -8.81
C VAL A 66 2.55 4.02 -10.24
N GLU A 67 1.26 4.15 -10.52
CA GLU A 67 0.67 4.00 -11.87
C GLU A 67 1.25 5.01 -12.86
N ARG A 68 1.40 6.28 -12.45
CA ARG A 68 1.92 7.32 -13.32
C ARG A 68 3.41 7.18 -13.61
N TYR A 69 4.18 6.65 -12.66
CA TYR A 69 5.63 6.59 -12.78
C TYR A 69 6.15 5.23 -13.25
N HIS A 70 5.39 4.12 -13.13
CA HIS A 70 5.69 2.74 -13.58
C HIS A 70 7.12 2.22 -13.28
N GLU A 71 7.88 2.96 -12.48
CA GLU A 71 9.27 2.73 -12.09
C GLU A 71 9.45 3.42 -10.74
N LEU A 72 9.69 2.62 -9.70
CA LEU A 72 10.65 3.05 -8.69
C LEU A 72 12.03 2.92 -9.34
N PRO A 73 12.91 3.95 -9.29
CA PRO A 73 14.15 4.00 -10.06
C PRO A 73 15.07 2.85 -9.63
N ARG A 74 14.93 1.69 -10.28
CA ARG A 74 15.69 0.46 -10.03
C ARG A 74 16.84 0.26 -10.99
N LYS A 75 16.99 1.14 -11.99
CA LYS A 75 18.11 1.16 -12.94
C LYS A 75 19.49 1.45 -12.31
N VAL A 76 19.62 1.35 -10.98
CA VAL A 76 20.84 1.60 -10.20
C VAL A 76 21.29 0.34 -9.42
N LEU A 77 20.56 -0.79 -9.45
CA LEU A 77 20.91 -1.98 -8.65
C LEU A 77 21.42 -3.20 -9.44
N ASP A 78 21.57 -3.09 -10.76
CA ASP A 78 22.34 -4.04 -11.56
C ASP A 78 23.77 -3.47 -11.77
N ASP A 79 24.62 -3.66 -10.76
CA ASP A 79 26.09 -3.70 -10.92
C ASP A 79 26.60 -5.04 -10.36
#